data_AF-A0A2V4CTE2-F1
#
_entry.id   AF-A0A2V4CTE2-F1
#
_cell.length_a   1.000
_cell.length_b   1.000
_cell.length_c   1.000
_cell.angle_alpha   90.00
_cell.angle_beta   90.00
_cell.angle_gamma   90.00
#
_symmetry.space_group_name_H-M   'P 1'
#
loop_
_entity.id
_entity.type
_entity.pdbx_description
1 polymer ?
#
loop_
_entity_poly.entity_id
_entity_poly.type
_entity_poly.pdbx_seq_one_letter_code
_entity_poly.pdbx_strand_id
1 'polypeptide(L)'
;MSPYPSPSASSHWLGSSSNADQNWSIAQGADAFPGEFSQWSDSDGDGYGDNPLGVSADACADDAGTSSGDRLGCIDSDGDGYSDPDSTWTIADGADVWPDDVSQFADSDGDGYGDDSGGVISDDCPTIAGSSYMSLQGCIDSDFDGWADQEDAFPNTNSQWLDSDGDGWGDNQSVGASRVDHFPDDPDNWSVTATLTCQQSNEQLDLFTMQEIVVTCTISNDADASLLVILIWDVPIGINTGDNRQAIQLTPIGSANAVRQIILRGSGSVIGEYTTVIKVEEPGSDQAMDSVTIDILVIDTSPDAEGGEEEKDESSGDFMMAGIPLDAENLRILIAGAVLLVVVLGIVLRVARPKKAKRKKQKFTGGGLFNEHLPPPPQPPQWQQQSSWKY
;
A
#
# COMPACT_ATOMS: atom_id res chain seq x y z
N MET A 1 38.85 -74.94 48.62
CA MET A 1 38.90 -73.58 48.05
C MET A 1 37.99 -72.66 48.85
N SER A 2 38.55 -71.61 49.46
CA SER A 2 37.94 -70.29 49.68
C SER A 2 38.80 -69.53 50.69
N PRO A 3 39.52 -68.48 50.27
CA PRO A 3 40.05 -67.50 51.18
C PRO A 3 39.07 -66.33 51.38
N TYR A 4 39.32 -65.65 52.49
CA TYR A 4 38.60 -64.56 53.14
C TYR A 4 38.20 -63.34 52.27
N PRO A 5 37.19 -62.57 52.72
CA PRO A 5 36.80 -61.28 52.15
C PRO A 5 37.57 -60.13 52.78
N SER A 6 37.82 -59.05 52.04
CA SER A 6 38.09 -57.65 52.47
C SER A 6 38.48 -56.79 51.23
N PRO A 7 38.41 -55.44 51.27
CA PRO A 7 37.28 -54.60 51.66
C PRO A 7 37.08 -53.38 50.71
N SER A 8 35.94 -52.71 50.85
CA SER A 8 35.70 -51.26 50.63
C SER A 8 36.42 -50.52 49.49
N ALA A 9 35.64 -50.13 48.48
CA ALA A 9 35.84 -48.86 47.80
C ALA A 9 34.66 -47.94 48.17
N SER A 10 34.86 -47.14 49.22
CA SER A 10 34.13 -45.91 49.43
C SER A 10 34.77 -44.83 48.55
N SER A 11 34.07 -44.42 47.50
CA SER A 11 34.38 -43.21 46.76
C SER A 11 33.09 -42.56 46.27
N HIS A 12 32.77 -41.45 46.93
CA HIS A 12 32.23 -40.21 46.36
C HIS A 12 31.12 -40.32 45.30
N TRP A 13 29.94 -39.91 45.73
CA TRP A 13 28.82 -39.49 44.89
C TRP A 13 29.25 -38.51 43.79
N LEU A 14 29.44 -39.02 42.59
CA LEU A 14 29.19 -38.36 41.31
C LEU A 14 28.50 -39.42 40.45
N GLY A 15 27.29 -39.11 39.97
CA GLY A 15 26.36 -40.06 39.36
C GLY A 15 27.06 -40.92 38.30
N SER A 16 27.22 -42.21 38.61
CA SER A 16 27.76 -43.19 37.68
C SER A 16 26.56 -43.84 37.01
N SER A 17 26.04 -43.21 35.96
CA SER A 17 25.28 -43.95 34.95
C SER A 17 26.20 -45.03 34.41
N SER A 18 25.75 -46.28 34.42
CA SER A 18 26.51 -47.37 33.81
C SER A 18 26.04 -47.57 32.38
N ASN A 19 26.99 -47.83 31.49
CA ASN A 19 26.73 -48.07 30.08
C ASN A 19 25.73 -49.21 29.88
N ALA A 20 24.94 -49.11 28.81
CA ALA A 20 24.01 -50.15 28.43
C ALA A 20 24.72 -51.50 28.19
N ASP A 21 24.10 -52.59 28.64
CA ASP A 21 24.56 -53.96 28.42
C ASP A 21 23.39 -54.87 27.97
N GLN A 22 23.62 -56.19 27.87
CA GLN A 22 22.58 -57.12 27.39
C GLN A 22 21.35 -57.22 28.32
N ASN A 23 21.43 -56.71 29.55
CA ASN A 23 20.37 -56.79 30.57
C ASN A 23 19.91 -55.42 31.07
N TRP A 24 20.57 -54.32 30.67
CA TRP A 24 20.23 -52.95 31.03
C TRP A 24 20.31 -52.03 29.80
N SER A 25 19.16 -51.61 29.28
CA SER A 25 19.05 -50.68 28.15
C SER A 25 18.98 -49.20 28.59
N ILE A 26 19.16 -48.28 27.64
CA ILE A 26 18.98 -46.83 27.84
C ILE A 26 17.58 -46.54 28.40
N ALA A 27 16.53 -47.16 27.84
CA ALA A 27 15.16 -47.07 28.34
C ALA A 27 14.95 -47.58 29.78
N GLN A 28 15.93 -48.29 30.35
CA GLN A 28 15.95 -48.77 31.73
C GLN A 28 16.88 -47.91 32.63
N GLY A 29 17.35 -46.76 32.13
CA GLY A 29 18.20 -45.80 32.84
C GLY A 29 19.71 -46.05 32.68
N ALA A 30 20.12 -46.78 31.65
CA ALA A 30 21.54 -46.89 31.31
C ALA A 30 22.03 -45.58 30.70
N ASP A 31 23.34 -45.34 30.77
CA ASP A 31 23.94 -44.14 30.20
C ASP A 31 23.61 -44.00 28.70
N ALA A 32 22.89 -42.94 28.34
CA ALA A 32 22.52 -42.63 26.96
C ALA A 32 23.72 -42.13 26.13
N PHE A 33 24.71 -41.51 26.79
CA PHE A 33 25.89 -40.91 26.14
C PHE A 33 27.21 -41.43 26.74
N PRO A 34 27.56 -42.72 26.55
CA PRO A 34 28.79 -43.31 27.14
C PRO A 34 30.11 -42.65 26.75
N GLY A 35 30.11 -41.84 25.69
CA GLY A 35 31.28 -41.10 25.19
C GLY A 35 31.38 -39.67 25.72
N GLU A 36 30.30 -39.09 26.26
CA GLU A 36 30.23 -37.69 26.66
C GLU A 36 29.95 -37.56 28.15
N PHE A 37 30.99 -37.36 28.95
CA PHE A 37 30.88 -37.38 30.43
C PHE A 37 29.95 -36.34 31.03
N SER A 38 29.61 -35.29 30.28
CA SER A 38 28.67 -34.27 30.73
C SER A 38 27.21 -34.61 30.44
N GLN A 39 26.94 -35.68 29.70
CA GLN A 39 25.61 -36.15 29.35
C GLN A 39 25.44 -37.61 29.79
N TRP A 40 24.23 -37.99 30.22
CA TRP A 40 23.96 -39.35 30.69
C TRP A 40 22.50 -39.79 30.49
N SER A 41 21.62 -38.86 30.14
CA SER A 41 20.18 -39.04 30.01
C SER A 41 19.72 -38.39 28.71
N ASP A 42 18.77 -39.05 28.07
CA ASP A 42 18.11 -38.68 26.81
C ASP A 42 16.65 -39.13 26.98
N SER A 43 15.80 -38.21 27.42
CA SER A 43 14.46 -38.56 27.90
C SER A 43 13.47 -38.82 26.77
N ASP A 44 13.61 -38.14 25.64
CA ASP A 44 12.76 -38.26 24.46
C ASP A 44 13.39 -39.08 23.32
N GLY A 45 14.71 -39.34 23.38
CA GLY A 45 15.42 -40.25 22.48
C GLY A 45 15.88 -39.60 21.18
N ASP A 46 16.04 -38.28 21.14
CA ASP A 46 16.38 -37.52 19.94
C ASP A 46 17.90 -37.41 19.68
N GLY A 47 18.71 -37.80 20.66
CA GLY A 47 20.17 -37.80 20.59
C GLY A 47 20.84 -36.54 21.13
N TYR A 48 20.09 -35.61 21.71
CA TYR A 48 20.57 -34.53 22.56
C TYR A 48 20.41 -34.91 24.04
N GLY A 49 21.26 -34.36 24.90
CA GLY A 49 21.32 -34.80 26.30
C GLY A 49 20.63 -33.86 27.27
N ASP A 50 19.82 -34.41 28.19
CA ASP A 50 18.97 -33.64 29.11
C ASP A 50 19.73 -32.71 30.09
N ASN A 51 21.05 -32.89 30.28
CA ASN A 51 21.79 -32.06 31.23
C ASN A 51 22.04 -30.66 30.63
N PRO A 52 21.43 -29.58 31.16
CA PRO A 52 21.59 -28.23 30.58
C PRO A 52 23.00 -27.66 30.72
N LEU A 53 23.86 -28.27 31.55
CA LEU A 53 25.27 -27.90 31.68
C LEU A 53 26.19 -28.80 30.84
N GLY A 54 25.62 -29.73 30.08
CA GLY A 54 26.33 -30.63 29.20
C GLY A 54 26.62 -30.03 27.83
N VAL A 55 27.50 -30.70 27.09
CA VAL A 55 27.69 -30.41 25.66
C VAL A 55 26.45 -30.82 24.88
N SER A 56 26.08 -30.05 23.86
CA SER A 56 24.88 -30.25 23.04
C SER A 56 23.64 -30.58 23.88
N ALA A 57 23.43 -29.78 24.93
CA ALA A 57 22.31 -29.97 25.83
C ALA A 57 20.99 -29.72 25.10
N ASP A 58 20.04 -30.60 25.35
CA ASP A 58 18.71 -30.51 24.77
C ASP A 58 17.94 -29.34 25.40
N ALA A 59 17.45 -28.43 24.56
CA ALA A 59 16.62 -27.32 24.95
C ALA A 59 15.14 -27.73 25.18
N CYS A 60 14.72 -28.86 24.61
CA CYS A 60 13.38 -29.41 24.61
C CYS A 60 13.34 -30.88 25.10
N ALA A 61 14.01 -31.19 26.23
CA ALA A 61 14.21 -32.54 26.79
C ALA A 61 13.01 -33.52 26.92
N ASP A 62 11.77 -33.09 26.69
CA ASP A 62 10.57 -33.94 26.71
C ASP A 62 9.96 -34.14 25.29
N ASP A 63 10.43 -33.41 24.28
CA ASP A 63 9.85 -33.28 22.94
C ASP A 63 10.92 -33.49 21.85
N ALA A 64 11.06 -34.74 21.41
CA ALA A 64 12.10 -35.13 20.45
C ALA A 64 12.08 -34.30 19.15
N GLY A 65 13.22 -33.68 18.83
CA GLY A 65 13.37 -32.81 17.67
C GLY A 65 14.68 -32.97 16.91
N THR A 66 14.88 -32.12 15.90
CA THR A 66 16.05 -32.18 15.00
C THR A 66 16.79 -30.86 14.84
N SER A 67 16.28 -29.78 15.42
CA SER A 67 16.93 -28.47 15.35
C SER A 67 18.38 -28.51 15.87
N SER A 68 19.24 -27.73 15.21
CA SER A 68 20.69 -27.71 15.43
C SER A 68 21.33 -26.31 15.33
N GLY A 69 20.60 -25.31 14.83
CA GLY A 69 21.04 -23.93 14.62
C GLY A 69 20.79 -23.01 15.82
N ASP A 70 19.66 -23.20 16.51
CA ASP A 70 19.26 -22.41 17.68
C ASP A 70 19.10 -23.27 18.94
N ARG A 71 17.92 -23.81 19.21
CA ARG A 71 17.56 -24.59 20.39
C ARG A 71 17.72 -26.08 20.10
N LEU A 72 18.95 -26.58 20.25
CA LEU A 72 19.28 -27.98 20.01
C LEU A 72 18.24 -28.96 20.59
N GLY A 73 17.77 -29.91 19.78
CA GLY A 73 16.82 -30.96 20.19
C GLY A 73 15.35 -30.56 20.17
N CYS A 74 15.02 -29.30 19.88
CA CYS A 74 13.63 -28.89 19.68
C CYS A 74 13.08 -29.32 18.31
N ILE A 75 11.75 -29.42 18.22
CA ILE A 75 11.02 -29.71 16.98
C ILE A 75 11.44 -28.72 15.89
N ASP A 76 11.75 -29.26 14.71
CA ASP A 76 12.14 -28.56 13.48
C ASP A 76 11.40 -29.29 12.35
N SER A 77 10.31 -28.69 11.88
CA SER A 77 9.33 -29.37 11.04
C SER A 77 9.78 -29.54 9.58
N ASP A 78 10.62 -28.64 9.06
CA ASP A 78 11.08 -28.65 7.67
C ASP A 78 12.54 -29.09 7.49
N GLY A 79 13.32 -29.13 8.57
CA GLY A 79 14.68 -29.64 8.63
C GLY A 79 15.75 -28.66 8.16
N ASP A 80 15.53 -27.35 8.23
CA ASP A 80 16.55 -26.34 7.96
C ASP A 80 17.56 -26.15 9.11
N GLY A 81 17.24 -26.73 10.27
CA GLY A 81 18.05 -26.71 11.47
C GLY A 81 17.59 -25.71 12.52
N TYR A 82 16.59 -24.86 12.28
CA TYR A 82 16.02 -23.95 13.27
C TYR A 82 14.73 -24.51 13.86
N SER A 83 14.47 -24.19 15.13
CA SER A 83 13.35 -24.78 15.86
C SER A 83 12.03 -24.06 15.62
N ASP A 84 10.94 -24.83 15.50
CA ASP A 84 9.57 -24.32 15.41
C ASP A 84 9.24 -23.43 16.63
N PRO A 85 8.46 -22.35 16.45
CA PRO A 85 8.07 -21.47 17.54
C PRO A 85 7.13 -22.19 18.52
N ASP A 86 7.35 -21.96 19.81
CA ASP A 86 6.49 -22.47 20.88
C ASP A 86 6.08 -21.40 21.89
N SER A 87 5.46 -21.83 23.00
CA SER A 87 4.97 -20.92 24.04
C SER A 87 6.05 -20.17 24.83
N THR A 88 7.31 -20.61 24.73
CA THR A 88 8.47 -20.13 25.48
C THR A 88 9.57 -19.55 24.61
N TRP A 89 9.62 -19.92 23.32
CA TRP A 89 10.54 -19.41 22.32
C TRP A 89 9.74 -19.02 21.10
N THR A 90 9.59 -17.71 20.90
CA THR A 90 8.81 -17.16 19.81
C THR A 90 9.72 -16.76 18.66
N ILE A 91 9.14 -16.39 17.51
CA ILE A 91 9.87 -15.79 16.39
C ILE A 91 10.76 -14.62 16.85
N ALA A 92 10.28 -13.79 17.79
CA ALA A 92 11.04 -12.67 18.33
C ALA A 92 12.27 -13.09 19.16
N ASP A 93 12.31 -14.35 19.63
CA ASP A 93 13.45 -14.93 20.34
C ASP A 93 14.44 -15.61 19.38
N GLY A 94 14.09 -15.74 18.09
CA GLY A 94 14.89 -16.39 17.06
C GLY A 94 14.42 -17.80 16.68
N ALA A 95 13.16 -18.16 16.98
CA ALA A 95 12.53 -19.35 16.41
C ALA A 95 12.33 -19.18 14.91
N ASP A 96 12.23 -20.30 14.20
CA ASP A 96 11.92 -20.32 12.77
C ASP A 96 10.58 -19.61 12.47
N VAL A 97 10.64 -18.63 11.56
CA VAL A 97 9.49 -17.86 11.09
C VAL A 97 8.58 -18.71 10.19
N TRP A 98 9.14 -19.64 9.42
CA TRP A 98 8.44 -20.47 8.45
C TRP A 98 8.70 -21.98 8.63
N PRO A 99 8.10 -22.63 9.65
CA PRO A 99 8.28 -24.07 9.97
C PRO A 99 7.97 -25.11 8.88
N ASP A 100 7.51 -24.68 7.70
CA ASP A 100 7.18 -25.52 6.56
C ASP A 100 8.08 -25.23 5.33
N ASP A 101 9.03 -24.29 5.42
CA ASP A 101 9.92 -23.83 4.35
C ASP A 101 11.39 -23.92 4.71
N VAL A 102 11.99 -25.08 4.41
CA VAL A 102 13.40 -25.41 4.63
C VAL A 102 14.43 -24.42 4.05
N SER A 103 13.96 -23.45 3.24
CA SER A 103 14.80 -22.47 2.56
C SER A 103 14.90 -21.13 3.28
N GLN A 104 14.09 -20.90 4.33
CA GLN A 104 14.03 -19.63 5.08
C GLN A 104 13.69 -19.87 6.55
N PHE A 105 14.52 -19.37 7.47
CA PHE A 105 14.22 -19.42 8.91
C PHE A 105 13.99 -18.07 9.59
N ALA A 106 14.40 -16.96 8.95
CA ALA A 106 14.44 -15.64 9.58
C ALA A 106 13.86 -14.53 8.70
N ASP A 107 13.21 -13.57 9.35
CA ASP A 107 12.62 -12.35 8.79
C ASP A 107 12.92 -11.20 9.75
N SER A 108 14.03 -10.50 9.51
CA SER A 108 14.59 -9.56 10.48
C SER A 108 13.80 -8.26 10.60
N ASP A 109 13.07 -7.85 9.56
CA ASP A 109 12.27 -6.62 9.57
C ASP A 109 10.75 -6.84 9.51
N GLY A 110 10.32 -8.08 9.33
CA GLY A 110 8.94 -8.52 9.46
C GLY A 110 8.08 -8.18 8.24
N ASP A 111 8.68 -8.05 7.06
CA ASP A 111 7.98 -7.70 5.82
C ASP A 111 7.46 -8.91 5.03
N GLY A 112 7.84 -10.11 5.44
CA GLY A 112 7.44 -11.37 4.84
C GLY A 112 8.38 -11.90 3.75
N TYR A 113 9.54 -11.29 3.56
CA TYR A 113 10.65 -11.81 2.78
C TYR A 113 11.73 -12.35 3.72
N GLY A 114 12.31 -13.52 3.39
CA GLY A 114 13.23 -14.18 4.30
C GLY A 114 14.69 -13.73 4.11
N ASP A 115 15.44 -13.62 5.21
CA ASP A 115 16.80 -13.09 5.24
C ASP A 115 17.82 -13.95 4.44
N ASP A 116 17.51 -15.23 4.18
CA ASP A 116 18.42 -16.12 3.47
C ASP A 116 18.41 -15.86 1.96
N SER A 117 19.51 -15.30 1.45
CA SER A 117 19.78 -15.06 0.01
C SER A 117 19.57 -16.24 -0.96
N GLY A 118 19.43 -17.47 -0.44
CA GLY A 118 19.24 -18.69 -1.24
C GLY A 118 17.81 -19.24 -1.20
N GLY A 119 16.92 -18.65 -0.41
CA GLY A 119 15.55 -19.13 -0.26
C GLY A 119 14.64 -18.75 -1.43
N VAL A 120 13.44 -19.33 -1.46
CA VAL A 120 12.47 -19.13 -2.55
C VAL A 120 11.92 -17.70 -2.59
N ILE A 121 11.79 -17.08 -1.42
CA ILE A 121 11.41 -15.68 -1.23
C ILE A 121 12.48 -15.06 -0.34
N SER A 122 13.52 -14.51 -0.96
CA SER A 122 14.62 -13.85 -0.26
C SER A 122 14.38 -12.35 -0.17
N ASP A 123 14.88 -11.75 0.89
CA ASP A 123 14.97 -10.31 1.06
C ASP A 123 16.34 -9.79 0.61
N ASP A 124 16.35 -8.87 -0.36
CA ASP A 124 17.55 -8.13 -0.79
C ASP A 124 17.89 -6.96 0.14
N CYS A 125 16.94 -6.59 1.01
CA CYS A 125 17.03 -5.55 2.03
C CYS A 125 16.69 -6.05 3.46
N PRO A 126 17.39 -7.06 4.05
CA PRO A 126 17.03 -7.78 5.31
C PRO A 126 16.84 -6.97 6.60
N THR A 127 16.95 -5.65 6.58
CA THR A 127 16.82 -4.79 7.76
C THR A 127 15.91 -3.60 7.53
N ILE A 128 15.27 -3.54 6.35
CA ILE A 128 14.46 -2.44 5.88
C ILE A 128 13.21 -3.01 5.22
N ALA A 129 12.16 -3.12 6.03
CA ALA A 129 10.89 -3.65 5.58
C ALA A 129 10.41 -2.99 4.29
N GLY A 130 10.14 -3.82 3.29
CA GLY A 130 9.77 -3.42 1.96
C GLY A 130 8.59 -4.20 1.39
N SER A 131 8.33 -3.98 0.11
CA SER A 131 7.28 -4.71 -0.61
C SER A 131 7.61 -4.94 -2.08
N SER A 132 8.79 -4.54 -2.53
CA SER A 132 9.24 -4.79 -3.89
C SER A 132 9.32 -6.30 -4.16
N TYR A 133 9.05 -6.71 -5.40
CA TYR A 133 9.00 -8.14 -5.76
C TYR A 133 9.51 -8.45 -7.18
N MET A 134 10.00 -7.44 -7.91
CA MET A 134 10.44 -7.61 -9.31
C MET A 134 11.92 -7.98 -9.43
N SER A 135 12.81 -7.04 -9.15
CA SER A 135 14.26 -7.23 -9.32
C SER A 135 14.98 -7.25 -7.98
N LEU A 136 14.80 -6.24 -7.14
CA LEU A 136 15.11 -6.30 -5.71
C LEU A 136 13.85 -6.71 -4.93
N GLN A 137 13.90 -7.79 -4.14
CA GLN A 137 12.79 -8.29 -3.32
C GLN A 137 12.92 -7.78 -1.87
N GLY A 138 11.80 -7.50 -1.19
CA GLY A 138 11.81 -7.06 0.23
C GLY A 138 12.38 -5.64 0.46
N CYS A 139 12.62 -4.88 -0.60
CA CYS A 139 13.07 -3.50 -0.51
C CYS A 139 11.89 -2.51 -0.57
N ILE A 140 12.13 -1.27 -0.12
CA ILE A 140 11.13 -0.19 -0.14
C ILE A 140 10.62 0.00 -1.58
N ASP A 141 9.30 -0.03 -1.72
CA ASP A 141 8.54 0.25 -2.95
C ASP A 141 7.40 1.21 -2.56
N SER A 142 7.59 2.49 -2.88
CA SER A 142 6.75 3.60 -2.39
C SER A 142 5.41 3.73 -3.14
N ASP A 143 5.30 3.22 -4.37
CA ASP A 143 4.09 3.30 -5.19
C ASP A 143 3.40 1.96 -5.49
N PHE A 144 4.02 0.86 -5.03
CA PHE A 144 3.55 -0.51 -5.09
C PHE A 144 3.44 -1.07 -6.51
N ASP A 145 4.30 -0.63 -7.44
CA ASP A 145 4.38 -1.19 -8.78
C ASP A 145 5.23 -2.47 -8.88
N GLY A 146 5.96 -2.79 -7.81
CA GLY A 146 6.79 -3.97 -7.64
C GLY A 146 8.29 -3.73 -7.82
N TRP A 147 8.72 -2.56 -8.29
CA TRP A 147 10.12 -2.17 -8.37
C TRP A 147 10.55 -1.46 -7.09
N ALA A 148 11.78 -1.69 -6.66
CA ALA A 148 12.28 -1.00 -5.47
C ALA A 148 12.66 0.45 -5.79
N ASP A 149 12.39 1.38 -4.87
CA ASP A 149 12.69 2.82 -5.00
C ASP A 149 14.14 3.12 -5.44
N GLN A 150 15.08 2.21 -5.12
CA GLN A 150 16.49 2.36 -5.47
C GLN A 150 16.81 2.10 -6.95
N GLU A 151 16.01 1.26 -7.61
CA GLU A 151 16.18 0.91 -9.04
C GLU A 151 15.07 1.47 -9.93
N ASP A 152 14.04 2.06 -9.31
CA ASP A 152 12.90 2.68 -9.98
C ASP A 152 13.21 4.14 -10.38
N ALA A 153 13.06 4.45 -11.67
CA ALA A 153 13.20 5.81 -12.19
C ALA A 153 12.09 6.77 -11.73
N PHE A 154 10.91 6.23 -11.37
CA PHE A 154 9.75 6.95 -10.88
C PHE A 154 9.13 6.35 -9.60
N PRO A 155 9.81 6.42 -8.43
CA PRO A 155 9.39 5.76 -7.18
C PRO A 155 8.04 6.18 -6.57
N ASN A 156 7.30 7.07 -7.22
CA ASN A 156 6.01 7.57 -6.76
C ASN A 156 4.93 7.49 -7.86
N THR A 157 5.25 6.87 -8.99
CA THR A 157 4.39 6.76 -10.16
C THR A 157 4.23 5.30 -10.52
N ASN A 158 3.21 4.65 -9.92
CA ASN A 158 2.97 3.21 -9.99
C ASN A 158 2.85 2.56 -11.39
N SER A 159 2.85 3.37 -12.43
CA SER A 159 2.75 2.95 -13.81
C SER A 159 4.07 3.06 -14.56
N GLN A 160 5.14 3.56 -13.93
CA GLN A 160 6.42 3.82 -14.57
C GLN A 160 7.55 3.37 -13.65
N TRP A 161 8.52 2.64 -14.19
CA TRP A 161 9.69 2.19 -13.45
C TRP A 161 11.02 2.40 -14.20
N LEU A 162 10.95 2.78 -15.47
CA LEU A 162 12.09 2.89 -16.37
C LEU A 162 12.03 4.19 -17.17
N ASP A 163 13.18 4.87 -17.26
CA ASP A 163 13.44 6.09 -18.03
C ASP A 163 14.76 5.87 -18.78
N SER A 164 14.68 5.48 -20.05
CA SER A 164 15.87 5.05 -20.81
C SER A 164 16.78 6.22 -21.23
N ASP A 165 16.22 7.40 -21.48
CA ASP A 165 16.96 8.57 -21.96
C ASP A 165 17.11 9.70 -20.93
N GLY A 166 16.42 9.60 -19.79
CA GLY A 166 16.56 10.48 -18.63
C GLY A 166 15.78 11.78 -18.74
N ASP A 167 14.71 11.81 -19.54
CA ASP A 167 13.93 13.03 -19.78
C ASP A 167 12.81 13.27 -18.74
N GLY A 168 12.58 12.29 -17.85
CA GLY A 168 11.56 12.34 -16.81
C GLY A 168 10.17 11.89 -17.28
N TRP A 169 10.08 11.20 -18.42
CA TRP A 169 8.93 10.43 -18.90
C TRP A 169 9.29 8.95 -18.95
N GLY A 170 8.31 8.10 -18.66
CA GLY A 170 8.58 6.68 -18.45
C GLY A 170 8.26 5.82 -19.67
N ASP A 171 9.11 4.83 -19.90
CA ASP A 171 9.07 3.93 -21.06
C ASP A 171 7.86 2.97 -21.05
N ASN A 172 7.15 2.84 -19.93
CA ASN A 172 6.06 1.88 -19.83
C ASN A 172 4.79 2.39 -20.53
N GLN A 173 4.51 1.82 -21.70
CA GLN A 173 3.34 2.14 -22.53
C GLN A 173 2.08 1.33 -22.17
N SER A 174 1.97 0.87 -20.93
CA SER A 174 0.79 0.11 -20.49
C SER A 174 -0.48 0.98 -20.50
N VAL A 175 -1.64 0.36 -20.74
CA VAL A 175 -2.90 1.11 -20.84
C VAL A 175 -3.23 1.75 -19.49
N GLY A 176 -3.38 3.08 -19.49
CA GLY A 176 -3.66 3.85 -18.28
C GLY A 176 -2.41 4.27 -17.51
N ALA A 177 -1.22 4.00 -18.06
CA ALA A 177 0.01 4.56 -17.54
C ALA A 177 0.00 6.08 -17.61
N SER A 178 0.56 6.70 -16.58
CA SER A 178 0.80 8.13 -16.54
C SER A 178 2.21 8.45 -17.02
N ARG A 179 2.42 9.68 -17.52
CA ARG A 179 3.73 10.16 -17.98
C ARG A 179 4.44 9.24 -18.97
N VAL A 180 3.70 8.79 -19.98
CA VAL A 180 4.22 7.86 -21.00
C VAL A 180 5.16 8.58 -21.95
N ASP A 181 6.31 7.97 -22.20
CA ASP A 181 7.24 8.33 -23.25
C ASP A 181 6.97 7.51 -24.54
N HIS A 182 6.73 8.21 -25.64
CA HIS A 182 6.58 7.63 -26.97
C HIS A 182 7.91 7.49 -27.73
N PHE A 183 8.99 8.12 -27.27
CA PHE A 183 10.32 8.05 -27.86
C PHE A 183 11.42 7.77 -26.81
N PRO A 184 11.49 6.53 -26.26
CA PRO A 184 12.42 6.13 -25.17
C PRO A 184 13.94 6.31 -25.40
N ASP A 185 14.34 6.77 -26.58
CA ASP A 185 15.75 6.98 -26.95
C ASP A 185 16.03 8.46 -27.29
N ASP A 186 15.06 9.37 -27.17
CA ASP A 186 15.12 10.76 -27.59
C ASP A 186 14.73 11.73 -26.45
N PRO A 187 15.71 12.20 -25.66
CA PRO A 187 15.45 12.95 -24.43
C PRO A 187 14.88 14.36 -24.67
N ASP A 188 14.75 14.78 -25.92
CA ASP A 188 14.16 16.06 -26.29
C ASP A 188 12.67 15.92 -26.70
N ASN A 189 12.12 14.70 -26.74
CA ASN A 189 10.79 14.45 -27.30
C ASN A 189 10.08 13.26 -26.67
N TRP A 190 9.12 13.50 -25.77
CA TRP A 190 8.38 12.43 -25.07
C TRP A 190 6.97 12.14 -25.60
N SER A 191 6.34 13.11 -26.28
CA SER A 191 4.91 13.08 -26.59
C SER A 191 4.64 13.19 -28.07
N VAL A 192 3.73 12.35 -28.57
CA VAL A 192 3.10 12.56 -29.87
C VAL A 192 2.33 13.89 -29.82
N THR A 193 2.26 14.65 -30.91
CA THR A 193 1.53 15.93 -30.91
C THR A 193 0.20 15.83 -31.66
N ALA A 194 -0.86 16.37 -31.07
CA ALA A 194 -2.14 16.63 -31.72
C ALA A 194 -2.41 18.13 -31.69
N THR A 195 -2.90 18.70 -32.78
CA THR A 195 -3.20 20.12 -32.88
C THR A 195 -4.68 20.40 -32.60
N LEU A 196 -4.96 21.43 -31.80
CA LEU A 196 -6.29 21.87 -31.39
C LEU A 196 -6.56 23.28 -31.91
N THR A 197 -7.67 23.45 -32.62
CA THR A 197 -8.17 24.78 -33.02
C THR A 197 -9.63 24.91 -32.63
N CYS A 198 -10.01 25.99 -31.94
CA CYS A 198 -11.39 26.22 -31.52
C CYS A 198 -11.92 27.57 -32.01
N GLN A 199 -13.20 27.60 -32.38
CA GLN A 199 -13.91 28.81 -32.75
C GLN A 199 -15.23 28.91 -31.96
N GLN A 200 -15.44 30.04 -31.29
CA GLN A 200 -16.68 30.32 -30.57
C GLN A 200 -17.74 30.96 -31.47
N SER A 201 -19.01 30.63 -31.23
CA SER A 201 -20.15 31.20 -31.96
C SER A 201 -20.51 32.62 -31.51
N ASN A 202 -20.36 32.91 -30.22
CA ASN A 202 -20.75 34.16 -29.58
C ASN A 202 -19.63 34.58 -28.61
N GLU A 203 -19.30 35.87 -28.60
CA GLU A 203 -18.34 36.46 -27.64
C GLU A 203 -19.01 36.90 -26.33
N GLN A 204 -20.34 37.01 -26.34
CA GLN A 204 -21.15 37.45 -25.20
C GLN A 204 -22.31 36.48 -24.97
N LEU A 205 -22.61 36.24 -23.70
CA LEU A 205 -23.74 35.44 -23.24
C LEU A 205 -24.67 36.29 -22.41
N ASP A 206 -25.91 36.39 -22.86
CA ASP A 206 -26.94 37.13 -22.14
C ASP A 206 -27.83 36.19 -21.31
N LEU A 207 -27.83 36.41 -19.99
CA LEU A 207 -28.62 35.65 -19.03
C LEU A 207 -30.12 35.81 -19.25
N PHE A 208 -30.57 36.99 -19.71
CA PHE A 208 -31.99 37.26 -19.93
C PHE A 208 -32.55 36.45 -21.10
N THR A 209 -31.78 36.30 -22.17
CA THR A 209 -32.18 35.55 -23.38
C THR A 209 -31.85 34.06 -23.28
N MET A 210 -31.28 33.60 -22.16
CA MET A 210 -30.82 32.22 -21.95
C MET A 210 -29.90 31.74 -23.08
N GLN A 211 -28.97 32.60 -23.49
CA GLN A 211 -28.08 32.31 -24.60
C GLN A 211 -27.08 31.20 -24.24
N GLU A 212 -26.80 30.33 -25.21
CA GLU A 212 -25.78 29.28 -25.10
C GLU A 212 -24.57 29.65 -25.97
N ILE A 213 -23.37 29.37 -25.47
CA ILE A 213 -22.13 29.44 -26.25
C ILE A 213 -21.91 28.08 -26.91
N VAL A 214 -21.64 28.11 -28.22
CA VAL A 214 -21.25 26.93 -28.97
C VAL A 214 -19.80 27.11 -29.36
N VAL A 215 -18.92 26.27 -28.82
CA VAL A 215 -17.50 26.25 -29.19
C VAL A 215 -17.27 25.05 -30.10
N THR A 216 -16.80 25.32 -31.31
CA THR A 216 -16.50 24.30 -32.30
C THR A 216 -15.00 24.10 -32.34
N CYS A 217 -14.54 22.93 -31.90
CA CYS A 217 -13.12 22.58 -31.88
C CYS A 217 -12.81 21.56 -32.97
N THR A 218 -11.68 21.73 -33.64
CA THR A 218 -11.11 20.79 -34.61
C THR A 218 -9.80 20.27 -34.04
N ILE A 219 -9.71 18.96 -33.89
CA ILE A 219 -8.53 18.24 -33.41
C ILE A 219 -7.94 17.48 -34.58
N SER A 220 -6.64 17.61 -34.83
CA SER A 220 -5.92 16.90 -35.88
C SER A 220 -4.81 16.05 -35.26
N ASN A 221 -4.74 14.78 -35.69
CA ASN A 221 -3.60 13.92 -35.43
C ASN A 221 -2.58 14.08 -36.56
N ASP A 222 -1.40 14.56 -36.20
CA ASP A 222 -0.31 14.80 -37.15
C ASP A 222 0.68 13.62 -37.20
N ALA A 223 0.43 12.56 -36.42
CA ALA A 223 1.27 11.37 -36.35
C ALA A 223 0.86 10.26 -37.33
N ASP A 224 1.83 9.41 -37.68
CA ASP A 224 1.64 8.22 -38.52
C ASP A 224 1.00 7.02 -37.75
N ALA A 225 0.64 7.22 -36.49
CA ALA A 225 0.01 6.22 -35.62
C ALA A 225 -1.39 6.65 -35.17
N SER A 226 -2.21 5.68 -34.75
CA SER A 226 -3.51 5.98 -34.13
C SER A 226 -3.29 6.55 -32.74
N LEU A 227 -4.04 7.60 -32.38
CA LEU A 227 -3.88 8.32 -31.13
C LEU A 227 -5.23 8.38 -30.40
N LEU A 228 -5.24 8.08 -29.11
CA LEU A 228 -6.40 8.30 -28.23
C LEU A 228 -6.14 9.56 -27.41
N VAL A 229 -7.00 10.56 -27.53
CA VAL A 229 -6.88 11.81 -26.77
C VAL A 229 -8.11 12.09 -25.92
N ILE A 230 -7.94 12.86 -24.86
CA ILE A 230 -9.01 13.37 -24.01
C ILE A 230 -9.08 14.88 -24.23
N LEU A 231 -10.24 15.34 -24.73
CA LEU A 231 -10.55 16.76 -24.80
C LEU A 231 -11.18 17.18 -23.47
N ILE A 232 -10.63 18.21 -22.83
CA ILE A 232 -11.12 18.77 -21.59
C ILE A 232 -11.43 20.26 -21.77
N TRP A 233 -12.59 20.70 -21.29
CA TRP A 233 -12.94 22.12 -21.17
C TRP A 233 -12.95 22.53 -19.70
N ASP A 234 -11.85 23.15 -19.26
CA ASP A 234 -11.72 23.72 -17.93
C ASP A 234 -12.45 25.07 -17.88
N VAL A 235 -13.56 25.10 -17.12
CA VAL A 235 -14.41 26.27 -16.94
C VAL A 235 -14.43 26.73 -15.48
N PRO A 236 -14.37 28.05 -15.21
CA PRO A 236 -14.48 28.59 -13.86
C PRO A 236 -15.92 28.57 -13.34
N ILE A 237 -16.07 28.80 -12.04
CA ILE A 237 -17.39 29.00 -11.41
C ILE A 237 -18.06 30.21 -12.05
N GLY A 238 -19.23 30.02 -12.65
CA GLY A 238 -19.97 31.05 -13.37
C GLY A 238 -20.32 30.66 -14.81
N ILE A 239 -19.64 29.66 -15.37
CA ILE A 239 -19.97 29.01 -16.65
C ILE A 239 -20.42 27.57 -16.38
N ASN A 240 -21.56 27.18 -16.94
CA ASN A 240 -22.08 25.82 -16.89
C ASN A 240 -21.85 25.13 -18.23
N THR A 241 -21.38 23.88 -18.22
CA THR A 241 -21.15 23.08 -19.43
C THR A 241 -21.88 21.74 -19.33
N GLY A 242 -22.25 21.17 -20.48
CA GLY A 242 -22.80 19.81 -20.56
C GLY A 242 -21.70 18.74 -20.41
N ASP A 243 -21.03 18.42 -21.50
CA ASP A 243 -19.90 17.48 -21.54
C ASP A 243 -18.58 18.26 -21.64
N ASN A 244 -17.88 18.39 -20.52
CA ASN A 244 -16.58 19.07 -20.45
C ASN A 244 -15.38 18.12 -20.57
N ARG A 245 -15.61 16.80 -20.75
CA ARG A 245 -14.56 15.80 -20.93
C ARG A 245 -14.99 14.72 -21.92
N GLN A 246 -14.21 14.51 -22.98
CA GLN A 246 -14.54 13.54 -24.03
C GLN A 246 -13.30 12.78 -24.53
N ALA A 247 -13.39 11.45 -24.57
CA ALA A 247 -12.36 10.61 -25.16
C ALA A 247 -12.58 10.47 -26.68
N ILE A 248 -11.51 10.66 -27.45
CA ILE A 248 -11.54 10.81 -28.90
C ILE A 248 -10.43 9.95 -29.51
N GLN A 249 -10.83 8.91 -30.24
CA GLN A 249 -9.90 8.17 -31.09
C GLN A 249 -9.67 8.94 -32.40
N LEU A 250 -8.40 9.16 -32.73
CA LEU A 250 -7.91 9.70 -34.00
C LEU A 250 -7.13 8.61 -34.74
N THR A 251 -7.28 8.58 -36.07
CA THR A 251 -6.52 7.68 -36.94
C THR A 251 -5.22 8.35 -37.41
N PRO A 252 -4.26 7.60 -37.98
CA PRO A 252 -3.04 8.17 -38.55
C PRO A 252 -3.30 9.28 -39.55
N ILE A 253 -2.34 10.19 -39.70
CA ILE A 253 -2.35 11.26 -40.68
C ILE A 253 -2.68 10.72 -42.10
N GLY A 254 -3.50 11.47 -42.84
CA GLY A 254 -3.97 11.06 -44.17
C GLY A 254 -5.09 10.03 -44.20
N SER A 255 -5.50 9.48 -43.05
CA SER A 255 -6.64 8.56 -42.94
C SER A 255 -7.96 9.27 -42.63
N ALA A 256 -9.08 8.58 -42.87
CA ALA A 256 -10.40 9.07 -42.45
C ALA A 256 -10.48 9.11 -40.91
N ASN A 257 -10.87 10.26 -40.35
CA ASN A 257 -10.86 10.58 -38.91
C ASN A 257 -9.49 10.92 -38.31
N ALA A 258 -8.48 11.26 -39.12
CA ALA A 258 -7.28 11.93 -38.64
C ALA A 258 -7.60 13.33 -38.08
N VAL A 259 -8.62 13.96 -38.66
CA VAL A 259 -9.20 15.23 -38.18
C VAL A 259 -10.61 14.97 -37.68
N ARG A 260 -10.92 15.48 -36.49
CA ARG A 260 -12.25 15.41 -35.89
C ARG A 260 -12.74 16.76 -35.40
N GLN A 261 -13.99 17.05 -35.70
CA GLN A 261 -14.69 18.24 -35.24
C GLN A 261 -15.60 17.88 -34.07
N ILE A 262 -15.49 18.65 -32.98
CA ILE A 262 -16.22 18.48 -31.73
C ILE A 262 -16.98 19.77 -31.44
N ILE A 263 -18.21 19.61 -30.96
CA ILE A 263 -19.05 20.73 -30.57
C ILE A 263 -19.21 20.68 -29.06
N LEU A 264 -18.74 21.74 -28.41
CA LEU A 264 -18.90 21.98 -26.99
C LEU A 264 -19.97 23.03 -26.76
N ARG A 265 -20.69 22.90 -25.66
CA ARG A 265 -21.83 23.76 -25.31
C ARG A 265 -21.74 24.21 -23.87
N GLY A 266 -21.98 25.50 -23.65
CA GLY A 266 -22.00 26.09 -22.31
C GLY A 266 -22.97 27.25 -22.17
N SER A 267 -23.28 27.63 -20.94
CA SER A 267 -24.16 28.74 -20.61
C SER A 267 -23.61 29.56 -19.44
N GLY A 268 -23.90 30.85 -19.42
CA GLY A 268 -23.55 31.72 -18.29
C GLY A 268 -24.49 31.50 -17.11
N SER A 269 -23.97 31.59 -15.89
CA SER A 269 -24.76 31.57 -14.66
C SER A 269 -24.64 32.85 -13.84
N VAL A 270 -23.56 33.60 -14.00
CA VAL A 270 -23.24 34.80 -13.22
C VAL A 270 -22.60 35.82 -14.14
N ILE A 271 -23.00 37.09 -14.04
CA ILE A 271 -22.45 38.21 -14.81
C ILE A 271 -20.95 38.35 -14.50
N GLY A 272 -20.13 38.49 -15.54
CA GLY A 272 -18.68 38.62 -15.39
C GLY A 272 -17.91 38.27 -16.65
N GLU A 273 -16.60 38.49 -16.59
CA GLU A 273 -15.65 38.06 -17.62
C GLU A 273 -14.97 36.78 -17.15
N TYR A 274 -14.97 35.76 -18.01
CA TYR A 274 -14.41 34.44 -17.70
C TYR A 274 -13.43 34.04 -18.78
N THR A 275 -12.23 33.66 -18.37
CA THR A 275 -11.25 32.98 -19.22
C THR A 275 -11.36 31.48 -18.99
N THR A 276 -11.63 30.73 -20.06
CA THR A 276 -11.75 29.27 -20.05
C THR A 276 -10.65 28.65 -20.90
N VAL A 277 -10.28 27.41 -20.61
CA VAL A 277 -9.22 26.71 -21.34
C VAL A 277 -9.76 25.39 -21.86
N ILE A 278 -9.58 25.16 -23.16
CA ILE A 278 -9.85 23.87 -23.79
C ILE A 278 -8.50 23.24 -24.08
N LYS A 279 -8.27 22.02 -23.60
CA LYS A 279 -7.00 21.31 -23.74
C LYS A 279 -7.23 19.91 -24.29
N VAL A 280 -6.25 19.41 -25.04
CA VAL A 280 -6.18 18.03 -25.51
C VAL A 280 -5.00 17.38 -24.81
N GLU A 281 -5.23 16.27 -24.14
CA GLU A 281 -4.21 15.50 -23.42
C GLU A 281 -4.31 14.02 -23.78
N GLU A 282 -3.21 13.29 -23.69
CA GLU A 282 -3.25 11.82 -23.76
C GLU A 282 -3.79 11.25 -22.43
N PRO A 283 -4.51 10.11 -22.43
CA PRO A 283 -4.88 9.44 -21.19
C PRO A 283 -3.67 9.19 -20.28
N GLY A 284 -3.70 9.75 -19.07
CA GLY A 284 -2.62 9.61 -18.08
C GLY A 284 -1.53 10.68 -18.17
N SER A 285 -1.53 11.52 -19.21
CA SER A 285 -0.63 12.67 -19.27
C SER A 285 -1.02 13.76 -18.26
N ASP A 286 -0.04 14.37 -17.61
CA ASP A 286 -0.18 15.59 -16.83
C ASP A 286 0.03 16.86 -17.67
N GLN A 287 0.44 16.71 -18.94
CA GLN A 287 0.63 17.80 -19.89
C GLN A 287 -0.33 17.72 -21.08
N ALA A 288 -0.89 18.88 -21.43
CA ALA A 288 -1.69 19.02 -22.63
C ALA A 288 -0.79 19.06 -23.87
N MET A 289 -1.17 18.31 -24.90
CA MET A 289 -0.55 18.31 -26.23
C MET A 289 -0.73 19.67 -26.91
N ASP A 290 -1.93 20.24 -26.76
CA ASP A 290 -2.27 21.59 -27.23
C ASP A 290 -3.42 22.15 -26.38
N SER A 291 -3.52 23.48 -26.31
CA SER A 291 -4.57 24.17 -25.58
C SER A 291 -4.99 25.48 -26.24
N VAL A 292 -6.28 25.77 -26.19
CA VAL A 292 -6.87 27.00 -26.70
C VAL A 292 -7.61 27.70 -25.56
N THR A 293 -7.30 28.97 -25.37
CA THR A 293 -7.99 29.83 -24.40
C THR A 293 -9.18 30.51 -25.07
N ILE A 294 -10.31 30.54 -24.38
CA ILE A 294 -11.56 31.15 -24.85
C ILE A 294 -12.09 32.09 -23.77
N ASP A 295 -12.21 33.37 -24.11
CA ASP A 295 -12.78 34.40 -23.25
C ASP A 295 -14.28 34.57 -23.50
N ILE A 296 -15.06 34.57 -22.41
CA ILE A 296 -16.52 34.63 -22.41
C ILE A 296 -16.97 35.78 -21.52
N LEU A 297 -17.70 36.73 -22.09
CA LEU A 297 -18.37 37.80 -21.35
C LEU A 297 -19.83 37.43 -21.08
N VAL A 298 -20.22 37.33 -19.81
CA VAL A 298 -21.61 37.10 -19.41
C VAL A 298 -22.23 38.42 -18.98
N ILE A 299 -23.35 38.80 -19.61
CA ILE A 299 -24.12 40.01 -19.35
C ILE A 299 -25.58 39.65 -19.02
N ASP A 300 -26.33 40.62 -18.51
CA ASP A 300 -27.78 40.51 -18.32
C ASP A 300 -28.43 41.77 -18.91
N THR A 301 -29.19 41.59 -20.00
CA THR A 301 -29.90 42.71 -20.65
C THR A 301 -31.34 42.87 -20.19
N SER A 302 -31.73 42.21 -19.09
CA SER A 302 -33.09 42.33 -18.57
C SER A 302 -33.50 43.80 -18.37
N PRO A 303 -34.72 44.18 -18.77
CA PRO A 303 -35.19 45.57 -18.72
C PRO A 303 -35.28 46.15 -17.29
N ASP A 304 -35.06 45.33 -16.27
CA ASP A 304 -34.98 45.74 -14.87
C ASP A 304 -33.55 46.16 -14.46
N ALA A 305 -32.55 45.98 -15.33
CA ALA A 305 -31.15 46.35 -15.07
C ALA A 305 -30.84 47.85 -15.24
N GLU A 306 -31.72 48.61 -15.88
CA GLU A 306 -31.69 50.08 -15.91
C GLU A 306 -33.00 50.67 -15.36
N GLY A 307 -33.17 50.59 -14.04
CA GLY A 307 -34.40 51.06 -13.41
C GLY A 307 -34.39 51.08 -11.89
N GLY A 308 -33.24 51.35 -11.28
CA GLY A 308 -33.13 51.60 -9.85
C GLY A 308 -32.36 52.89 -9.61
N GLU A 309 -33.02 54.04 -9.78
CA GLU A 309 -32.65 55.17 -8.91
C GLU A 309 -32.81 54.65 -7.48
N GLU A 310 -31.71 54.54 -6.75
CA GLU A 310 -31.75 54.29 -5.31
C GLU A 310 -32.51 55.45 -4.65
N GLU A 311 -33.83 55.27 -4.50
CA GLU A 311 -34.58 55.97 -3.47
C GLU A 311 -33.95 55.59 -2.14
N LYS A 312 -33.24 56.55 -1.56
CA LYS A 312 -32.80 56.53 -0.18
C LYS A 312 -34.01 56.47 0.73
N ASP A 313 -34.47 55.26 1.03
CA ASP A 313 -35.19 55.02 2.27
C ASP A 313 -34.16 54.78 3.38
N GLU A 314 -34.07 55.76 4.28
CA GLU A 314 -33.42 55.64 5.57
C GLU A 314 -34.04 54.46 6.35
N SER A 315 -33.34 53.32 6.32
CA SER A 315 -33.37 52.39 7.44
C SER A 315 -31.93 52.08 7.82
N SER A 316 -31.46 52.86 8.78
CA SER A 316 -30.17 52.72 9.47
C SER A 316 -29.88 51.27 9.86
N GLY A 317 -28.98 50.64 9.11
CA GLY A 317 -28.33 49.37 9.43
C GLY A 317 -26.83 49.53 9.21
N ASP A 318 -26.23 50.43 10.00
CA ASP A 318 -24.80 50.66 10.09
C ASP A 318 -24.10 49.36 10.53
N PHE A 319 -23.64 48.56 9.56
CA PHE A 319 -22.74 47.44 9.80
C PHE A 319 -21.35 48.00 10.08
N MET A 320 -21.17 48.55 11.28
CA MET A 320 -19.85 48.74 11.85
C MET A 320 -19.28 47.37 12.19
N MET A 321 -18.16 47.03 11.56
CA MET A 321 -17.22 46.01 12.02
C MET A 321 -16.55 46.55 13.31
N ALA A 322 -17.32 46.59 14.39
CA ALA A 322 -16.81 46.92 15.72
C ALA A 322 -16.34 45.63 16.38
N GLY A 323 -15.02 45.48 16.48
CA GLY A 323 -14.41 44.49 17.36
C GLY A 323 -15.01 44.62 18.75
N ILE A 324 -15.55 43.51 19.25
CA ILE A 324 -16.13 43.45 20.59
C ILE A 324 -14.99 43.67 21.59
N PRO A 325 -14.99 44.73 22.41
CA PRO A 325 -14.08 44.80 23.54
C PRO A 325 -14.55 43.77 24.56
N LEU A 326 -13.68 42.80 24.84
CA LEU A 326 -13.90 41.80 25.88
C LEU A 326 -13.85 42.48 27.25
N ASP A 327 -15.03 42.87 27.76
CA ASP A 327 -15.22 43.15 29.18
C ASP A 327 -15.26 41.82 29.96
N ALA A 328 -14.58 41.81 31.09
CA ALA A 328 -14.37 40.71 32.02
C ALA A 328 -15.64 40.05 32.59
N GLU A 329 -16.84 40.58 32.32
CA GLU A 329 -18.10 39.94 32.74
C GLU A 329 -18.63 38.85 31.77
N ASN A 330 -18.30 38.89 30.49
CA ASN A 330 -18.85 37.94 29.49
C ASN A 330 -18.04 36.63 29.35
N LEU A 331 -16.84 36.55 29.92
CA LEU A 331 -16.02 35.33 29.90
C LEU A 331 -16.60 34.21 30.79
N ARG A 332 -17.44 34.55 31.78
CA ARG A 332 -18.06 33.57 32.68
C ARG A 332 -19.17 32.76 32.00
N ILE A 333 -19.83 33.32 30.99
CA ILE A 333 -20.95 32.66 30.28
C ILE A 333 -20.43 31.66 29.23
N LEU A 334 -19.32 32.00 28.55
CA LEU A 334 -18.69 31.10 27.57
C LEU A 334 -18.02 29.88 28.22
N ILE A 335 -17.38 30.05 29.39
CA ILE A 335 -16.77 28.93 30.13
C ILE A 335 -17.86 28.01 30.72
N ALA A 336 -18.98 28.56 31.19
CA ALA A 336 -20.09 27.76 31.72
C ALA A 336 -20.78 26.91 30.62
N GLY A 337 -20.90 27.44 29.40
CA GLY A 337 -21.46 26.72 28.24
C GLY A 337 -20.60 25.55 27.76
N ALA A 338 -19.27 25.76 27.69
CA ALA A 338 -18.33 24.71 27.28
C ALA A 338 -18.25 23.56 28.30
N VAL A 339 -18.31 23.86 29.61
CA VAL A 339 -18.30 22.84 30.67
C VAL A 339 -19.59 22.00 30.66
N LEU A 340 -20.76 22.60 30.36
CA LEU A 340 -22.01 21.86 30.26
C LEU A 340 -22.02 20.87 29.10
N LEU A 341 -21.41 21.24 27.96
CA LEU A 341 -21.35 20.41 26.76
C LEU A 341 -20.42 19.21 26.95
N VAL A 342 -19.27 19.39 27.63
CA VAL A 342 -18.35 18.30 27.97
C VAL A 342 -18.95 17.34 29.01
N VAL A 343 -19.72 17.84 29.99
CA VAL A 343 -20.39 16.99 30.98
C VAL A 343 -21.53 16.19 30.33
N VAL A 344 -22.30 16.77 29.41
CA VAL A 344 -23.36 16.05 28.68
C VAL A 344 -22.76 14.98 27.76
N LEU A 345 -21.67 15.27 27.03
CA LEU A 345 -20.99 14.24 26.22
C LEU A 345 -20.38 13.12 27.09
N GLY A 346 -19.81 13.45 28.25
CA GLY A 346 -19.26 12.47 29.19
C GLY A 346 -20.31 11.54 29.80
N ILE A 347 -21.55 12.03 29.99
CA ILE A 347 -22.67 11.22 30.48
C ILE A 347 -23.22 10.31 29.37
N VAL A 348 -23.31 10.80 28.12
CA VAL A 348 -23.77 9.99 26.97
C VAL A 348 -22.83 8.82 26.69
N LEU A 349 -21.51 9.01 26.82
CA LEU A 349 -20.52 7.93 26.62
C LEU A 349 -20.50 6.88 27.75
N ARG A 350 -20.98 7.18 28.96
CA ARG A 350 -21.08 6.18 30.05
C ARG A 350 -22.34 5.30 29.98
N VAL A 351 -23.36 5.69 29.22
CA VAL A 351 -24.64 4.95 29.13
C VAL A 351 -24.66 3.97 27.95
N ALA A 352 -23.76 4.11 26.98
CA ALA A 352 -23.62 3.18 25.85
C ALA A 352 -22.80 1.92 26.24
N ARG A 353 -23.39 1.04 27.08
CA ARG A 353 -22.89 -0.35 27.20
C ARG A 353 -23.44 -1.20 26.05
N PRO A 354 -22.60 -1.91 25.27
CA PRO A 354 -23.09 -2.76 24.20
C PRO A 354 -23.92 -3.92 24.76
N LYS A 355 -25.14 -4.09 24.24
CA LYS A 355 -26.00 -5.22 24.57
C LYS A 355 -25.34 -6.49 24.03
N LYS A 356 -25.01 -7.42 24.93
CA LYS A 356 -24.56 -8.78 24.58
C LYS A 356 -25.62 -9.45 23.69
N ALA A 357 -25.29 -9.65 22.41
CA ALA A 357 -26.08 -10.46 21.51
C ALA A 357 -26.06 -11.92 22.01
N LYS A 358 -27.24 -12.49 22.27
CA LYS A 358 -27.40 -13.91 22.59
C LYS A 358 -27.11 -14.73 21.33
N ARG A 359 -25.87 -15.20 21.18
CA ARG A 359 -25.49 -16.23 20.21
C ARG A 359 -26.10 -17.56 20.67
N LYS A 360 -27.05 -18.10 19.90
CA LYS A 360 -27.61 -19.44 20.11
C LYS A 360 -26.45 -20.44 20.06
N LYS A 361 -26.28 -21.26 21.11
CA LYS A 361 -25.37 -22.41 21.11
C LYS A 361 -25.92 -23.46 20.13
N GLN A 362 -25.41 -23.47 18.91
CA GLN A 362 -25.31 -24.73 18.17
C GLN A 362 -24.08 -25.45 18.72
N LYS A 363 -24.32 -26.62 19.32
CA LYS A 363 -23.25 -27.58 19.61
C LYS A 363 -22.70 -28.03 18.26
N PHE A 364 -21.47 -27.62 17.95
CA PHE A 364 -20.62 -28.30 16.99
C PHE A 364 -19.34 -28.68 17.73
N THR A 365 -19.00 -29.95 17.61
CA THR A 365 -17.91 -30.65 18.27
C THR A 365 -16.57 -30.27 17.64
N GLY A 366 -15.60 -29.91 18.49
CA GLY A 366 -14.16 -30.24 18.41
C GLY A 366 -13.33 -29.78 17.20
N GLY A 367 -12.23 -29.07 17.50
CA GLY A 367 -10.98 -29.10 16.72
C GLY A 367 -10.64 -27.83 15.94
N GLY A 368 -9.41 -27.33 16.11
CA GLY A 368 -8.76 -26.36 15.22
C GLY A 368 -8.31 -25.08 15.91
N LEU A 369 -7.05 -25.06 16.32
CA LEU A 369 -6.28 -23.88 16.72
C LEU A 369 -6.22 -22.86 15.56
N PHE A 370 -6.17 -21.58 15.92
CA PHE A 370 -5.92 -20.49 14.99
C PHE A 370 -4.47 -20.59 14.49
N ASN A 371 -4.28 -20.93 13.21
CA ASN A 371 -3.15 -20.42 12.44
C ASN A 371 -3.47 -18.95 12.17
N GLU A 372 -2.71 -18.03 12.77
CA GLU A 372 -2.52 -16.71 12.17
C GLU A 372 -1.61 -16.93 10.96
N HIS A 373 -2.23 -17.32 9.84
CA HIS A 373 -1.60 -17.22 8.54
C HIS A 373 -1.34 -15.74 8.31
N LEU A 374 -0.07 -15.33 8.31
CA LEU A 374 0.34 -14.09 7.69
C LEU A 374 -0.25 -14.08 6.26
N PRO A 375 -0.80 -12.94 5.79
CA PRO A 375 -1.34 -12.88 4.45
C PRO A 375 -0.24 -13.29 3.47
N PRO A 376 -0.52 -14.14 2.47
CA PRO A 376 0.45 -14.44 1.43
C PRO A 376 0.88 -13.13 0.77
N PRO A 377 2.13 -13.04 0.28
CA PRO A 377 2.61 -11.87 -0.44
C PRO A 377 1.61 -11.51 -1.55
N PRO A 378 1.40 -10.20 -1.81
CA PRO A 378 0.45 -9.75 -2.81
C PRO A 378 0.75 -10.47 -4.12
N GLN A 379 -0.21 -11.28 -4.56
CA GLN A 379 -0.10 -11.99 -5.82
C GLN A 379 0.04 -10.93 -6.92
N PRO A 380 0.99 -11.08 -7.86
CA PRO A 380 1.15 -10.12 -8.94
C PRO A 380 -0.20 -10.01 -9.66
N PRO A 381 -0.68 -8.79 -9.92
CA PRO A 381 -1.98 -8.60 -10.50
C PRO A 381 -2.10 -9.35 -11.83
N GLN A 382 -3.15 -10.17 -11.96
CA GLN A 382 -3.38 -11.05 -13.12
C GLN A 382 -3.59 -10.32 -14.46
N TRP A 383 -3.47 -8.98 -14.51
CA TRP A 383 -3.66 -8.18 -15.72
C TRP A 383 -2.40 -8.05 -16.59
N GLN A 384 -1.21 -8.46 -16.13
CA GLN A 384 0.01 -8.35 -16.95
C GLN A 384 0.12 -9.36 -18.11
N GLN A 385 -0.82 -10.32 -18.26
CA GLN A 385 -0.69 -11.34 -19.31
C GLN A 385 -1.40 -11.05 -20.65
N GLN A 386 -2.04 -9.89 -20.85
CA GLN A 386 -2.67 -9.60 -22.14
C GLN A 386 -2.57 -8.13 -22.56
N SER A 387 -1.41 -7.70 -23.04
CA SER A 387 -1.35 -6.84 -24.24
C SER A 387 0.08 -6.74 -24.77
N SER A 388 0.53 -7.78 -25.46
CA SER A 388 1.65 -7.63 -26.38
C SER A 388 1.17 -6.83 -27.60
N TRP A 389 1.16 -5.51 -27.52
CA TRP A 389 1.28 -4.70 -28.72
C TRP A 389 2.75 -4.73 -29.10
N LYS A 390 3.08 -5.70 -29.98
CA LYS A 390 4.32 -5.66 -30.73
C LYS A 390 4.22 -4.48 -31.70
N TYR A 391 5.05 -3.47 -31.50
CA TYR A 391 5.53 -2.63 -32.59
C TYR A 391 6.78 -3.25 -33.20
#